data_AF-A0A918HJF1-F1
#
_entry.id   AF-A0A918HJF1-F1
#
_cell.length_a   1.000
_cell.length_b   1.000
_cell.length_c   1.000
_cell.angle_alpha   90.00
_cell.angle_beta   90.00
_cell.angle_gamma   90.00
#
_symmetry.space_group_name_H-M   'P 1'
#
loop_
_entity.id
_entity.type
_entity.pdbx_description
1 polymer ?
#
loop_
_entity_poly.entity_id
_entity_poly.type
_entity_poly.pdbx_seq_one_letter_code
_entity_poly.pdbx_strand_id
1 'polypeptide(L)'
;MPATEHDGGPVRTDAASPGPRAAAGDAPYAPFLDGFQTILADAAVTGRRLTRDELQSRRALGARAAEAGHAWRDLVRAHLVAGRAGRPRTADPESVLTVLEQAVDAFADGYERAQRLVIRKEEAARREFIDDLLSGRGDPGGLAARSERFGLRLSRAHAVAVAEGPERYDEADAVPRQVASELFARFENRRILFTTKDGRMVCVAPADQDDVLTHFAKHAYAAAGRAQAAIGRPRPGPVGIGHSYEEALNALDVAQRMGFDEPLLRAADLLVFPVLARDRQALMDLVHNTLGPLEGARGGARPWLETLGAYFDSGCVSAAAARRLSLSVRALTYRLDRVHVLTGTDPTDPTQRYALQTAVIGARLLDWPARPLRQV
;
A
#
# COMPACT_ATOMS: atom_id res chain seq x y z
N MET A 1 17.85 -49.00 -50.53
CA MET A 1 17.82 -50.48 -50.66
C MET A 1 18.49 -51.08 -49.45
N PRO A 2 17.94 -52.13 -48.82
CA PRO A 2 16.60 -52.33 -48.24
C PRO A 2 16.67 -52.15 -46.69
N ALA A 3 15.63 -51.83 -45.90
CA ALA A 3 14.27 -52.38 -45.73
C ALA A 3 14.22 -53.72 -44.97
N THR A 4 13.74 -53.69 -43.72
CA THR A 4 12.78 -54.67 -43.16
C THR A 4 12.03 -54.04 -41.97
N GLU A 5 10.71 -54.00 -42.10
CA GLU A 5 9.68 -53.62 -41.13
C GLU A 5 9.32 -54.78 -40.18
N HIS A 6 8.97 -54.44 -38.93
CA HIS A 6 7.90 -55.06 -38.12
C HIS A 6 7.67 -54.13 -36.91
N ASP A 7 6.61 -53.33 -36.89
CA ASP A 7 5.25 -53.63 -36.41
C ASP A 7 5.17 -53.95 -34.89
N GLY A 8 4.38 -53.15 -34.17
CA GLY A 8 4.21 -53.20 -32.72
C GLY A 8 3.77 -51.86 -32.13
N GLY A 9 2.45 -51.63 -32.13
CA GLY A 9 1.77 -50.41 -31.62
C GLY A 9 1.94 -50.10 -30.12
N PRO A 10 1.32 -49.00 -29.63
CA PRO A 10 1.77 -48.28 -28.46
C PRO A 10 1.34 -48.96 -27.15
N VAL A 11 2.31 -49.26 -26.29
CA VAL A 11 2.07 -49.70 -24.92
C VAL A 11 1.59 -48.50 -24.11
N ARG A 12 0.29 -48.47 -23.82
CA ARG A 12 -0.29 -47.71 -22.70
C ARG A 12 0.40 -48.19 -21.42
N THR A 13 1.25 -47.36 -20.84
CA THR A 13 1.67 -47.54 -19.44
C THR A 13 0.48 -47.20 -18.57
N ASP A 14 -0.27 -48.24 -18.22
CA ASP A 14 -1.33 -48.20 -17.25
C ASP A 14 -0.83 -47.67 -15.92
N ALA A 15 -1.65 -46.77 -15.36
CA ALA A 15 -1.54 -46.27 -14.02
C ALA A 15 -1.48 -47.44 -13.03
N ALA A 16 -0.31 -47.64 -12.43
CA ALA A 16 -0.16 -48.46 -11.26
C ALA A 16 -0.98 -47.85 -10.11
N SER A 17 -2.17 -48.41 -9.90
CA SER A 17 -2.96 -48.28 -8.68
C SER A 17 -2.04 -48.43 -7.45
N PRO A 18 -1.99 -47.47 -6.52
CA PRO A 18 -1.41 -47.74 -5.22
C PRO A 18 -2.38 -48.67 -4.46
N GLY A 19 -1.91 -49.87 -4.15
CA GLY A 19 -2.59 -50.80 -3.25
C GLY A 19 -2.84 -50.18 -1.86
N PRO A 20 -3.66 -50.83 -1.01
CA PRO A 20 -4.16 -50.25 0.22
C PRO A 20 -2.99 -49.93 1.15
N ARG A 21 -2.79 -48.63 1.40
CA ARG A 21 -1.87 -48.14 2.43
C ARG A 21 -2.33 -48.68 3.78
N ALA A 22 -1.61 -49.67 4.28
CA ALA A 22 -1.69 -50.15 5.65
C ALA A 22 -1.44 -48.98 6.62
N ALA A 23 -2.13 -49.03 7.76
CA ALA A 23 -2.20 -48.01 8.79
C ALA A 23 -0.83 -47.58 9.34
N ALA A 24 -0.42 -46.35 9.01
CA ALA A 24 0.69 -45.62 9.63
C ALA A 24 0.39 -44.12 9.58
N GLY A 25 -0.75 -43.69 10.13
CA GLY A 25 -1.33 -42.35 9.91
C GLY A 25 -1.55 -41.45 11.13
N ASP A 26 -1.40 -41.94 12.36
CA ASP A 26 -1.85 -41.19 13.56
C ASP A 26 -0.74 -40.44 14.33
N ALA A 27 0.54 -40.65 13.99
CA ALA A 27 1.66 -40.15 14.78
C ALA A 27 1.80 -38.61 14.90
N PRO A 28 1.55 -37.76 13.87
CA PRO A 28 1.83 -36.33 13.98
C PRO A 28 0.75 -35.53 14.74
N TYR A 29 -0.46 -36.09 14.91
CA TYR A 29 -1.58 -35.37 15.52
C TYR A 29 -1.92 -35.83 16.95
N ALA A 30 -1.28 -36.89 17.43
CA ALA A 30 -1.48 -37.43 18.78
C ALA A 30 -1.39 -36.37 19.90
N PRO A 31 -0.46 -35.39 19.86
CA PRO A 31 -0.40 -34.33 20.89
C PRO A 31 -1.65 -33.45 20.96
N PHE A 32 -2.43 -33.34 19.88
CA PHE A 32 -3.64 -32.52 19.82
C PHE A 32 -4.92 -33.31 20.15
N LEU A 33 -4.79 -34.63 20.33
CA LEU A 33 -5.86 -35.52 20.75
C LEU A 33 -5.76 -35.89 22.25
N ASP A 34 -4.80 -35.31 22.97
CA ASP A 34 -4.53 -35.66 24.36
C ASP A 34 -5.79 -35.54 25.23
N GLY A 35 -6.06 -36.57 26.03
CA GLY A 35 -7.26 -36.69 26.87
C GLY A 35 -8.60 -36.81 26.12
N PHE A 36 -8.64 -36.76 24.78
CA PHE A 36 -9.90 -36.77 24.02
C PHE A 36 -10.67 -38.08 24.21
N GLN A 37 -9.99 -39.23 24.05
CA GLN A 37 -10.61 -40.54 24.18
C GLN A 37 -11.09 -40.81 25.61
N THR A 38 -10.39 -40.30 26.63
CA THR A 38 -10.80 -40.41 28.04
C THR A 38 -12.08 -39.63 28.30
N ILE A 39 -12.17 -38.38 27.82
CA ILE A 39 -13.38 -37.56 27.92
C ILE A 39 -14.54 -38.23 27.17
N LEU A 40 -14.28 -38.77 25.98
CA LEU A 40 -15.28 -39.47 25.18
C LEU A 40 -15.82 -40.70 25.89
N ALA A 41 -14.94 -41.51 26.50
CA ALA A 41 -15.32 -42.72 27.21
C ALA A 41 -16.18 -42.43 28.46
N ASP A 42 -15.83 -41.39 29.22
CA ASP A 42 -16.54 -41.05 30.46
C ASP A 42 -17.88 -40.33 30.18
N ALA A 43 -17.86 -39.28 29.36
CA ALA A 43 -19.04 -38.46 29.13
C ALA A 43 -20.11 -39.19 28.30
N ALA A 44 -19.72 -40.05 27.36
CA ALA A 44 -20.68 -40.78 26.54
C ALA A 44 -21.37 -41.93 27.29
N VAL A 45 -20.70 -42.55 28.28
CA VAL A 45 -21.32 -43.59 29.13
C VAL A 45 -22.32 -42.97 30.12
N THR A 46 -22.01 -41.77 30.63
CA THR A 46 -22.86 -41.07 31.61
C THR A 46 -23.95 -40.21 30.98
N GLY A 47 -23.88 -39.94 29.67
CA GLY A 47 -24.81 -39.05 28.96
C GLY A 47 -24.65 -37.57 29.35
N ARG A 48 -23.60 -37.22 30.09
CA ARG A 48 -23.37 -35.85 30.58
C ARG A 48 -22.78 -34.96 29.47
N ARG A 49 -22.95 -33.64 29.63
CA ARG A 49 -22.21 -32.66 28.83
C ARG A 49 -20.77 -32.53 29.32
N LEU A 50 -19.89 -32.05 28.45
CA LEU A 50 -18.51 -31.76 28.83
C LEU A 50 -18.49 -30.64 29.88
N THR A 51 -17.59 -30.77 30.85
CA THR A 51 -17.36 -29.73 31.85
C THR A 51 -16.67 -28.52 31.24
N ARG A 52 -16.68 -27.39 31.96
CA ARG A 52 -15.95 -26.18 31.53
C ARG A 52 -14.46 -26.46 31.31
N ASP A 53 -13.84 -27.26 32.17
CA ASP A 53 -12.40 -27.57 32.10
C ASP A 53 -12.09 -28.49 30.93
N GLU A 54 -12.95 -29.47 30.65
CA GLU A 54 -12.83 -30.34 29.46
C GLU A 54 -12.92 -29.52 28.17
N LEU A 55 -13.92 -28.64 28.06
CA LEU A 55 -14.06 -27.73 26.91
C LEU A 55 -12.85 -26.79 26.80
N GLN A 56 -12.33 -26.27 27.91
CA GLN A 56 -11.15 -25.42 27.91
C GLN A 56 -9.89 -26.19 27.47
N SER A 57 -9.73 -27.45 27.87
CA SER A 57 -8.64 -28.30 27.39
C SER A 57 -8.70 -28.51 25.88
N ARG A 58 -9.90 -28.70 25.30
CA ARG A 58 -10.08 -28.84 23.85
C ARG A 58 -9.71 -27.55 23.12
N ARG A 59 -10.16 -26.39 23.62
CA ARG A 59 -9.76 -25.07 23.09
C ARG A 59 -8.25 -24.87 23.10
N ALA A 60 -7.57 -25.24 24.19
CA ALA A 60 -6.12 -25.09 24.31
C ALA A 60 -5.35 -25.95 23.29
N LEU A 61 -5.80 -27.19 23.06
CA LEU A 61 -5.22 -28.06 22.03
C LEU A 61 -5.49 -27.53 20.62
N GLY A 62 -6.69 -26.98 20.37
CA GLY A 62 -7.03 -26.31 19.12
C GLY A 62 -6.12 -25.11 18.83
N ALA A 63 -5.87 -24.28 19.84
CA ALA A 63 -4.98 -23.13 19.73
C ALA A 63 -3.54 -23.54 19.39
N ARG A 64 -3.00 -24.55 20.10
CA ARG A 64 -1.65 -25.09 19.83
C ARG A 64 -1.53 -25.68 18.43
N ALA A 65 -2.60 -26.32 17.93
CA ALA A 65 -2.59 -26.89 16.58
C ALA A 65 -2.54 -25.81 15.48
N ALA A 66 -3.25 -24.69 15.69
CA ALA A 66 -3.16 -23.53 14.80
C ALA A 66 -1.77 -22.88 14.84
N GLU A 67 -1.19 -22.71 16.03
CA GLU A 67 0.17 -22.16 16.20
C GLU A 67 1.25 -23.04 15.54
N ALA A 68 1.04 -24.36 15.51
CA ALA A 68 1.90 -25.31 14.81
C ALA A 68 1.67 -25.38 13.28
N GLY A 69 0.69 -24.65 12.74
CA GLY A 69 0.44 -24.55 11.30
C GLY A 69 -0.22 -25.79 10.68
N HIS A 70 -0.88 -26.64 11.47
CA HIS A 70 -1.54 -27.84 10.94
C HIS A 70 -2.85 -27.50 10.22
N ALA A 71 -3.12 -28.19 9.12
CA ALA A 71 -4.36 -27.98 8.35
C ALA A 71 -5.59 -28.47 9.14
N TRP A 72 -6.62 -27.61 9.22
CA TRP A 72 -7.89 -27.92 9.87
C TRP A 72 -8.49 -29.27 9.44
N ARG A 73 -8.45 -29.56 8.14
CA ARG A 73 -8.98 -30.80 7.56
C ARG A 73 -8.35 -32.05 8.14
N ASP A 74 -7.05 -32.01 8.42
CA ASP A 74 -6.31 -33.17 8.93
C ASP A 74 -6.58 -33.37 10.43
N LEU A 75 -6.71 -32.28 11.18
CA LEU A 75 -7.07 -32.30 12.61
C LEU A 75 -8.48 -32.86 12.84
N VAL A 76 -9.46 -32.47 12.00
CA VAL A 76 -10.83 -33.03 12.06
C VAL A 76 -10.80 -34.53 11.76
N ARG A 77 -10.06 -34.95 10.74
CA ARG A 77 -9.91 -36.38 10.41
C ARG A 77 -9.33 -37.16 11.60
N ALA A 78 -8.31 -36.62 12.26
CA ALA A 78 -7.69 -37.24 13.43
C ALA A 78 -8.68 -37.40 14.59
N HIS A 79 -9.51 -36.38 14.87
CA HIS A 79 -10.56 -36.46 15.90
C HIS A 79 -11.62 -37.52 15.58
N LEU A 80 -12.03 -37.64 14.31
CA LEU A 80 -13.00 -38.65 13.88
C LEU A 80 -12.45 -40.07 14.00
N VAL A 81 -11.18 -40.28 13.63
CA VAL A 81 -10.50 -41.59 13.77
C VAL A 81 -10.37 -41.94 15.25
N ALA A 82 -9.88 -41.01 16.08
CA ALA A 82 -9.72 -41.20 17.51
C ALA A 82 -11.06 -41.47 18.20
N GLY A 83 -12.13 -40.80 17.78
CA GLY A 83 -13.47 -40.97 18.33
C GLY A 83 -14.08 -42.32 17.98
N ARG A 84 -13.85 -42.83 16.76
CA ARG A 84 -14.25 -44.18 16.36
C ARG A 84 -13.51 -45.25 17.15
N ALA A 85 -12.19 -45.08 17.35
CA ALA A 85 -11.35 -46.03 18.08
C ALA A 85 -11.64 -46.05 19.59
N GLY A 86 -11.91 -44.88 20.18
CA GLY A 86 -12.17 -44.70 21.61
C GLY A 86 -13.64 -44.84 22.03
N ARG A 87 -14.54 -45.24 21.12
CA ARG A 87 -15.98 -45.33 21.40
C ARG A 87 -16.29 -46.41 22.46
N PRO A 88 -16.90 -46.06 23.60
CA PRO A 88 -17.37 -47.06 24.57
C PRO A 88 -18.52 -47.89 23.98
N ARG A 89 -18.41 -49.22 24.06
CA ARG A 89 -19.41 -50.16 23.50
C ARG A 89 -20.76 -50.10 24.20
N THR A 90 -20.77 -49.67 25.46
CA THR A 90 -21.95 -49.58 26.33
C THR A 90 -22.69 -48.25 26.18
N ALA A 91 -22.12 -47.27 25.49
CA ALA A 91 -22.74 -45.96 25.32
C ALA A 91 -23.69 -45.92 24.12
N ASP A 92 -24.77 -45.17 24.30
CA ASP A 92 -25.71 -44.83 23.24
C ASP A 92 -24.99 -44.06 22.09
N PRO A 93 -25.16 -44.46 20.82
CA PRO A 93 -24.57 -43.77 19.67
C PRO A 93 -24.80 -42.25 19.65
N GLU A 94 -25.99 -41.79 20.02
CA GLU A 94 -26.31 -40.34 20.04
C GLU A 94 -25.52 -39.60 21.12
N SER A 95 -25.32 -40.24 22.29
CA SER A 95 -24.47 -39.68 23.34
C SER A 95 -23.01 -39.54 22.89
N VAL A 96 -22.47 -40.54 22.18
CA VAL A 96 -21.11 -40.49 21.62
C VAL A 96 -20.96 -39.36 20.60
N LEU A 97 -21.94 -39.19 19.70
CA LEU A 97 -21.95 -38.10 18.73
C LEU A 97 -22.04 -36.74 19.41
N THR A 98 -22.91 -36.59 20.41
CA THR A 98 -23.08 -35.34 21.17
C THR A 98 -21.81 -34.91 21.90
N VAL A 99 -21.04 -35.86 22.45
CA VAL A 99 -19.75 -35.58 23.12
C VAL A 99 -18.65 -35.26 22.11
N LEU A 100 -18.61 -35.98 20.98
CA LEU A 100 -17.70 -35.70 19.87
C LEU A 100 -17.92 -34.29 19.30
N GLU A 101 -19.18 -33.89 19.06
CA GLU A 101 -19.56 -32.56 18.60
C GLU A 101 -19.07 -31.48 19.57
N GLN A 102 -19.40 -31.59 20.86
CA GLN A 102 -18.93 -30.62 21.88
C GLN A 102 -17.39 -30.51 21.93
N ALA A 103 -16.69 -31.63 21.78
CA ALA A 103 -15.24 -31.65 21.81
C ALA A 103 -14.63 -31.01 20.55
N VAL A 104 -15.15 -31.32 19.36
CA VAL A 104 -14.70 -30.75 18.08
C VAL A 104 -15.05 -29.26 17.99
N ASP A 105 -16.23 -28.85 18.45
CA ASP A 105 -16.63 -27.43 18.47
C ASP A 105 -15.73 -26.61 19.40
N ALA A 106 -15.44 -27.12 20.60
CA ALA A 106 -14.51 -26.47 21.50
C ALA A 106 -13.07 -26.41 20.93
N PHE A 107 -12.63 -27.47 20.26
CA PHE A 107 -11.34 -27.48 19.56
C PHE A 107 -11.32 -26.46 18.40
N ALA A 108 -12.39 -26.39 17.59
CA ALA A 108 -12.55 -25.44 16.49
C ALA A 108 -12.51 -23.99 16.97
N ASP A 109 -13.23 -23.66 18.05
CA ASP A 109 -13.24 -22.32 18.65
C ASP A 109 -11.82 -21.89 19.07
N GLY A 110 -11.06 -22.78 19.71
CA GLY A 110 -9.66 -22.53 20.06
C GLY A 110 -8.76 -22.33 18.84
N TYR A 111 -8.91 -23.20 17.84
CA TYR A 111 -8.15 -23.15 16.58
C TYR A 111 -8.41 -21.86 15.81
N GLU A 112 -9.67 -21.48 15.59
CA GLU A 112 -10.03 -20.28 14.84
C GLU A 112 -9.57 -19.00 15.55
N ARG A 113 -9.70 -18.93 16.88
CA ARG A 113 -9.21 -17.79 17.66
C ARG A 113 -7.71 -17.63 17.54
N ALA A 114 -6.95 -18.71 17.71
CA ALA A 114 -5.50 -18.70 17.56
C ALA A 114 -5.09 -18.34 16.11
N GLN A 115 -5.73 -18.93 15.11
CA GLN A 115 -5.48 -18.62 13.71
C GLN A 115 -5.73 -17.13 13.39
N ARG A 116 -6.84 -16.55 13.89
CA ARG A 116 -7.11 -15.11 13.74
C ARG A 116 -6.06 -14.25 14.44
N LEU A 117 -5.56 -14.68 15.60
CA LEU A 117 -4.48 -13.97 16.31
C LEU A 117 -3.16 -14.04 15.52
N VAL A 118 -2.82 -15.18 14.93
CA VAL A 118 -1.64 -15.35 14.08
C VAL A 118 -1.73 -14.43 12.86
N ILE A 119 -2.86 -14.44 12.15
CA ILE A 119 -3.10 -13.57 10.99
C ILE A 119 -2.99 -12.08 11.40
N ARG A 120 -3.61 -11.67 12.50
CA ARG A 120 -3.54 -10.27 12.97
C ARG A 120 -2.12 -9.86 13.37
N LYS A 121 -1.36 -10.75 14.03
CA LYS A 121 0.04 -10.50 14.37
C LYS A 121 0.89 -10.35 13.11
N GLU A 122 0.65 -11.20 12.12
CA GLU A 122 1.35 -11.14 10.84
C GLU A 122 1.08 -9.84 10.09
N GLU A 123 -0.20 -9.46 10.00
CA GLU A 123 -0.61 -8.19 9.41
C GLU A 123 -0.03 -6.99 10.18
N ALA A 124 -0.05 -7.02 11.51
CA ALA A 124 0.53 -5.96 12.34
C ALA A 124 2.04 -5.83 12.10
N ALA A 125 2.77 -6.95 12.07
CA ALA A 125 4.20 -6.95 11.78
C ALA A 125 4.51 -6.46 10.35
N ARG A 126 3.64 -6.78 9.38
CA ARG A 126 3.75 -6.26 8.01
C ARG A 126 3.53 -4.75 7.97
N ARG A 127 2.47 -4.24 8.63
CA ARG A 127 2.19 -2.79 8.71
C ARG A 127 3.33 -2.04 9.38
N GLU A 128 3.83 -2.53 10.51
CA GLU A 128 4.96 -1.95 11.23
C GLU A 128 6.23 -1.90 10.35
N PHE A 129 6.55 -2.99 9.66
CA PHE A 129 7.67 -3.03 8.72
C PHE A 129 7.53 -1.98 7.60
N ILE A 130 6.33 -1.85 7.02
CA ILE A 130 6.05 -0.88 5.96
C ILE A 130 6.18 0.56 6.50
N ASP A 131 5.68 0.81 7.71
CA ASP A 131 5.77 2.13 8.33
C ASP A 131 7.21 2.51 8.65
N ASP A 132 8.00 1.60 9.20
CA ASP A 132 9.44 1.77 9.44
C ASP A 132 10.19 2.04 8.14
N LEU A 133 9.85 1.31 7.07
CA LEU A 133 10.49 1.42 5.76
C LEU A 133 10.17 2.75 5.07
N LEU A 134 8.88 3.13 5.01
CA LEU A 134 8.43 4.34 4.34
C LEU A 134 8.75 5.61 5.13
N SER A 135 8.86 5.52 6.46
CA SER A 135 9.30 6.66 7.28
C SER A 135 10.82 6.88 7.24
N GLY A 136 11.59 5.90 6.76
CA GLY A 136 13.05 5.93 6.79
C GLY A 136 13.66 5.94 8.20
N ARG A 137 12.86 5.68 9.25
CA ARG A 137 13.28 5.74 10.66
C ARG A 137 13.59 4.37 11.28
N GLY A 138 13.31 3.28 10.58
CA GLY A 138 13.58 1.93 11.10
C GLY A 138 15.08 1.62 11.23
N ASP A 139 15.42 0.76 12.20
CA ASP A 139 16.77 0.19 12.30
C ASP A 139 17.11 -0.59 11.01
N PRO A 140 18.20 -0.26 10.31
CA PRO A 140 18.58 -0.93 9.06
C PRO A 140 18.77 -2.44 9.22
N GLY A 141 19.26 -2.91 10.37
CA GLY A 141 19.45 -4.33 10.66
C GLY A 141 18.13 -5.08 10.76
N GLY A 142 17.19 -4.56 11.55
CA GLY A 142 15.84 -5.09 11.68
C GLY A 142 15.02 -5.03 10.38
N LEU A 143 15.18 -3.98 9.58
CA LEU A 143 14.57 -3.90 8.25
C LEU A 143 15.15 -4.93 7.28
N ALA A 144 16.48 -5.12 7.28
CA ALA A 144 17.14 -6.13 6.46
C ALA A 144 16.66 -7.55 6.80
N ALA A 145 16.63 -7.91 8.09
CA ALA A 145 16.19 -9.23 8.56
C ALA A 145 14.74 -9.56 8.17
N ARG A 146 13.86 -8.55 8.14
CA ARG A 146 12.44 -8.72 7.76
C ARG A 146 12.20 -8.62 6.24
N SER A 147 13.11 -7.99 5.48
CA SER A 147 12.87 -7.65 4.08
C SER A 147 12.63 -8.84 3.16
N GLU A 148 13.37 -9.94 3.34
CA GLU A 148 13.22 -11.13 2.48
C GLU A 148 11.86 -11.78 2.64
N ARG A 149 11.33 -11.80 3.87
CA ARG A 149 9.98 -12.31 4.19
C ARG A 149 8.89 -11.57 3.41
N PHE A 150 9.10 -10.28 3.16
CA PHE A 150 8.18 -9.41 2.43
C PHE A 150 8.58 -9.21 0.96
N GLY A 151 9.49 -10.04 0.45
CA GLY A 151 9.86 -10.06 -0.97
C GLY A 151 10.74 -8.88 -1.39
N LEU A 152 11.30 -8.09 -0.48
CA LEU A 152 12.19 -6.96 -0.81
C LEU A 152 13.67 -7.36 -0.68
N ARG A 153 14.53 -6.65 -1.41
CA ARG A 153 15.98 -6.92 -1.48
C ARG A 153 16.74 -5.62 -1.25
N LEU A 154 16.76 -5.15 0.01
CA LEU A 154 17.17 -3.78 0.38
C LEU A 154 18.59 -3.37 -0.04
N SER A 155 19.46 -4.31 -0.45
CA SER A 155 20.77 -4.01 -1.02
C SER A 155 20.71 -3.30 -2.37
N ARG A 156 19.57 -3.33 -3.07
CA ARG A 156 19.38 -2.66 -4.37
C ARG A 156 18.79 -1.26 -4.19
N ALA A 157 18.94 -0.45 -5.24
CA ALA A 157 18.16 0.77 -5.37
C ALA A 157 16.69 0.44 -5.65
N HIS A 158 15.78 1.17 -5.03
CA HIS A 158 14.35 1.07 -5.21
C HIS A 158 13.77 2.46 -5.46
N ALA A 159 12.67 2.50 -6.20
CA ALA A 159 11.83 3.67 -6.34
C ALA A 159 10.44 3.36 -5.80
N VAL A 160 9.76 4.41 -5.35
CA VAL A 160 8.43 4.35 -4.76
C VAL A 160 7.49 5.18 -5.61
N ALA A 161 6.38 4.57 -6.01
CA ALA A 161 5.25 5.26 -6.60
C ALA A 161 4.14 5.40 -5.57
N VAL A 162 3.51 6.57 -5.54
CA VAL A 162 2.33 6.84 -4.71
C VAL A 162 1.21 7.32 -5.61
N ALA A 163 0.02 6.75 -5.46
CA ALA A 163 -1.18 7.19 -6.17
C ALA A 163 -2.21 7.71 -5.18
N GLU A 164 -2.72 8.91 -5.47
CA GLU A 164 -3.76 9.60 -4.72
C GLU A 164 -5.01 9.74 -5.59
N GLY A 165 -6.13 9.26 -5.05
CA GLY A 165 -7.43 9.30 -5.70
C GLY A 165 -8.32 10.44 -5.21
N PRO A 166 -9.53 10.57 -5.78
CA PRO A 166 -10.53 11.51 -5.28
C PRO A 166 -11.04 11.15 -3.88
N GLU A 167 -10.97 9.86 -3.52
CA GLU A 167 -11.32 9.33 -2.21
C GLU A 167 -10.10 8.69 -1.56
N ARG A 168 -10.12 8.60 -0.23
CA ARG A 168 -9.08 7.90 0.53
C ARG A 168 -9.31 6.39 0.45
N TYR A 169 -8.23 5.64 0.27
CA TYR A 169 -8.25 4.19 0.15
C TYR A 169 -7.85 3.44 1.42
N ASP A 170 -8.54 2.35 1.71
CA ASP A 170 -8.15 1.28 2.62
C ASP A 170 -7.71 0.02 1.83
N GLU A 171 -6.91 -0.85 2.45
CA GLU A 171 -6.40 -2.10 1.86
C GLU A 171 -7.54 -3.05 1.45
N ALA A 172 -8.71 -2.92 2.09
CA ALA A 172 -9.90 -3.73 1.82
C ALA A 172 -10.74 -3.23 0.63
N ASP A 173 -10.48 -2.03 0.11
CA ASP A 173 -11.30 -1.42 -0.95
C ASP A 173 -11.12 -2.11 -2.30
N ALA A 174 -12.14 -2.00 -3.16
CA ALA A 174 -12.14 -2.64 -4.47
C ALA A 174 -11.02 -2.12 -5.38
N VAL A 175 -10.75 -0.80 -5.35
CA VAL A 175 -9.75 -0.15 -6.21
C VAL A 175 -8.33 -0.65 -5.91
N PRO A 176 -7.80 -0.57 -4.67
CA PRO A 176 -6.50 -1.15 -4.34
C PRO A 176 -6.39 -2.65 -4.63
N ARG A 177 -7.46 -3.43 -4.37
CA ARG A 177 -7.48 -4.87 -4.68
C ARG A 177 -7.35 -5.15 -6.17
N GLN A 178 -8.07 -4.40 -7.01
CA GLN A 178 -7.98 -4.52 -8.46
C GLN A 178 -6.57 -4.16 -8.95
N VAL A 179 -6.01 -3.03 -8.49
CA VAL A 179 -4.66 -2.60 -8.86
C VAL A 179 -3.60 -3.61 -8.43
N ALA A 180 -3.73 -4.16 -7.22
CA ALA A 180 -2.85 -5.22 -6.73
C ALA A 180 -2.94 -6.48 -7.59
N SER A 181 -4.15 -6.94 -7.92
CA SER A 181 -4.36 -8.12 -8.76
C SER A 181 -3.71 -7.98 -10.13
N GLU A 182 -3.87 -6.83 -10.78
CA GLU A 182 -3.27 -6.55 -12.10
C GLU A 182 -1.74 -6.48 -12.02
N LEU A 183 -1.21 -5.82 -10.99
CA LEU A 183 0.24 -5.76 -10.75
C LEU A 183 0.84 -7.14 -10.56
N PHE A 184 0.26 -7.96 -9.69
CA PHE A 184 0.79 -9.29 -9.40
C PHE A 184 0.63 -10.24 -10.59
N ALA A 185 -0.50 -10.20 -11.32
CA ALA A 185 -0.69 -11.01 -12.52
C ALA A 185 0.35 -10.70 -13.61
N ARG A 186 0.74 -9.43 -13.78
CA ARG A 186 1.72 -9.03 -14.81
C ARG A 186 3.17 -9.31 -14.41
N PHE A 187 3.46 -9.24 -13.11
CA PHE A 187 4.82 -9.21 -12.57
C PHE A 187 5.07 -10.30 -11.52
N GLU A 188 4.42 -11.46 -11.68
CA GLU A 188 4.23 -12.57 -10.71
C GLU A 188 5.49 -13.17 -10.04
N ASN A 189 6.69 -12.65 -10.30
CA ASN A 189 7.96 -13.06 -9.68
C ASN A 189 8.89 -11.88 -9.32
N ARG A 190 8.40 -10.64 -9.43
CA ARG A 190 9.17 -9.46 -9.11
C ARG A 190 9.06 -9.15 -7.61
N ARG A 191 10.16 -8.65 -7.07
CA ARG A 191 10.34 -8.26 -5.67
C ARG A 191 9.69 -6.90 -5.42
N ILE A 192 8.38 -6.85 -5.57
CA ILE A 192 7.56 -5.64 -5.49
C ILE A 192 6.74 -5.67 -4.21
N LEU A 193 6.56 -4.51 -3.60
CA LEU A 193 5.67 -4.33 -2.45
C LEU A 193 4.54 -3.41 -2.85
N PHE A 194 3.30 -3.83 -2.60
CA PHE A 194 2.10 -3.02 -2.75
C PHE A 194 1.38 -2.91 -1.40
N THR A 195 0.91 -1.70 -1.07
CA THR A 195 0.18 -1.42 0.16
C THR A 195 -0.63 -0.13 0.04
N THR A 196 -1.45 0.16 1.05
CA THR A 196 -2.16 1.42 1.22
C THR A 196 -1.68 2.11 2.49
N LYS A 197 -1.37 3.41 2.42
CA LYS A 197 -0.94 4.22 3.55
C LYS A 197 -1.52 5.62 3.47
N ASP A 198 -2.06 6.11 4.58
CA ASP A 198 -2.64 7.47 4.71
C ASP A 198 -3.70 7.78 3.63
N GLY A 199 -4.48 6.78 3.22
CA GLY A 199 -5.50 6.92 2.17
C GLY A 199 -4.96 6.86 0.74
N ARG A 200 -3.68 6.54 0.54
CA ARG A 200 -3.01 6.48 -0.77
C ARG A 200 -2.50 5.07 -1.07
N MET A 201 -2.47 4.70 -2.34
CA MET A 201 -1.82 3.46 -2.76
C MET A 201 -0.32 3.68 -2.91
N VAL A 202 0.49 2.73 -2.45
CA VAL A 202 1.95 2.80 -2.49
C VAL A 202 2.50 1.53 -3.12
N CYS A 203 3.37 1.72 -4.12
CA CYS A 203 4.09 0.63 -4.78
C CYS A 203 5.60 0.87 -4.67
N VAL A 204 6.34 -0.10 -4.16
CA VAL A 204 7.81 -0.09 -4.11
C VAL A 204 8.33 -1.13 -5.09
N ALA A 205 9.22 -0.71 -5.99
CA ALA A 205 9.84 -1.59 -6.97
C ALA A 205 11.35 -1.33 -7.07
N PRO A 206 12.14 -2.34 -7.49
CA PRO A 206 13.54 -2.15 -7.86
C PRO A 206 13.73 -1.05 -8.92
N ALA A 207 14.84 -0.31 -8.84
CA ALA A 207 15.15 0.82 -9.71
C ALA A 207 15.24 0.46 -11.21
N ASP A 208 15.60 -0.78 -11.52
CA ASP A 208 15.68 -1.33 -12.88
C ASP A 208 14.31 -1.74 -13.45
N GLN A 209 13.22 -1.50 -12.70
CA GLN A 209 11.86 -1.94 -13.01
C GLN A 209 10.87 -0.77 -13.03
N ASP A 210 11.22 0.33 -13.71
CA ASP A 210 10.35 1.50 -13.89
C ASP A 210 9.01 1.17 -14.59
N ASP A 211 8.99 0.09 -15.38
CA ASP A 211 7.80 -0.47 -16.00
C ASP A 211 6.74 -0.88 -14.96
N VAL A 212 7.14 -1.38 -13.78
CA VAL A 212 6.22 -1.73 -12.68
C VAL A 212 5.52 -0.47 -12.16
N LEU A 213 6.27 0.59 -11.90
CA LEU A 213 5.74 1.83 -11.31
C LEU A 213 4.85 2.58 -12.31
N THR A 214 5.23 2.58 -13.59
CA THR A 214 4.41 3.15 -14.66
C THR A 214 3.11 2.34 -14.86
N HIS A 215 3.19 1.01 -14.75
CA HIS A 215 2.01 0.14 -14.82
C HIS A 215 1.08 0.36 -13.62
N PHE A 216 1.63 0.45 -12.41
CA PHE A 216 0.89 0.83 -11.20
C PHE A 216 0.13 2.15 -11.40
N ALA A 217 0.81 3.20 -11.86
CA ALA A 217 0.19 4.50 -12.12
C ALA A 217 -0.97 4.40 -13.14
N LYS A 218 -0.76 3.66 -14.23
CA LYS A 218 -1.78 3.44 -15.26
C LYS A 218 -3.03 2.74 -14.69
N HIS A 219 -2.84 1.70 -13.89
CA HIS A 219 -3.96 0.95 -13.30
C HIS A 219 -4.66 1.73 -12.20
N ALA A 220 -3.92 2.50 -11.40
CA ALA A 220 -4.51 3.42 -10.43
C ALA A 220 -5.42 4.46 -11.12
N TYR A 221 -4.92 5.08 -12.20
CA TYR A 221 -5.72 6.01 -13.00
C TYR A 221 -6.96 5.34 -13.60
N ALA A 222 -6.81 4.14 -14.19
CA ALA A 222 -7.92 3.42 -14.81
C ALA A 222 -9.00 2.98 -13.81
N ALA A 223 -8.61 2.52 -12.62
CA ALA A 223 -9.54 2.04 -11.60
C ALA A 223 -10.25 3.18 -10.85
N ALA A 224 -9.58 4.31 -10.64
CA ALA A 224 -10.12 5.45 -9.89
C ALA A 224 -10.66 6.59 -10.78
N GLY A 225 -10.39 6.58 -12.09
CA GLY A 225 -10.79 7.58 -13.08
C GLY A 225 -10.08 8.93 -13.01
N ARG A 226 -9.67 9.38 -11.81
CA ARG A 226 -9.02 10.68 -11.56
C ARG A 226 -7.84 10.59 -10.60
N ALA A 227 -7.27 9.40 -10.38
CA ALA A 227 -6.11 9.28 -9.52
C ALA A 227 -4.87 9.88 -10.19
N GLN A 228 -4.09 10.66 -9.43
CA GLN A 228 -2.79 11.14 -9.86
C GLN A 228 -1.72 10.31 -9.15
N ALA A 229 -0.72 9.85 -9.90
CA ALA A 229 0.40 9.10 -9.37
C ALA A 229 1.70 9.88 -9.49
N ALA A 230 2.60 9.73 -8.52
CA ALA A 230 3.94 10.27 -8.56
C ALA A 230 4.99 9.20 -8.27
N ILE A 231 6.09 9.22 -9.01
CA ILE A 231 7.24 8.33 -8.83
C ILE A 231 8.41 9.13 -8.24
N GLY A 232 8.88 8.70 -7.07
CA GLY A 232 10.11 9.21 -6.47
C GLY A 232 11.36 8.67 -7.16
N ARG A 233 12.51 9.31 -6.93
CA ARG A 233 13.74 8.87 -7.60
C ARG A 233 14.26 7.56 -7.00
N PRO A 234 14.94 6.73 -7.80
CA PRO A 234 15.60 5.54 -7.28
C PRO A 234 16.66 5.88 -6.24
N ARG A 235 16.60 5.20 -5.08
CA ARG A 235 17.56 5.36 -3.98
C ARG A 235 18.00 4.01 -3.41
N PRO A 236 19.28 3.85 -3.03
CA PRO A 236 19.77 2.62 -2.41
C PRO A 236 19.33 2.49 -0.95
N GLY A 237 19.13 1.26 -0.51
CA GLY A 237 18.93 0.95 0.90
C GLY A 237 17.53 1.27 1.44
N PRO A 238 17.25 0.86 2.70
CA PRO A 238 15.96 1.11 3.35
C PRO A 238 15.65 2.60 3.54
N VAL A 239 16.65 3.39 3.98
CA VAL A 239 16.50 4.85 4.12
C VAL A 239 16.20 5.50 2.77
N GLY A 240 16.79 4.98 1.69
CA GLY A 240 16.51 5.43 0.33
C GLY A 240 15.05 5.24 -0.08
N ILE A 241 14.41 4.14 0.31
CA ILE A 241 12.98 3.90 0.04
C ILE A 241 12.12 4.98 0.71
N GLY A 242 12.40 5.31 1.97
CA GLY A 242 11.74 6.42 2.66
C GLY A 242 11.90 7.76 1.93
N HIS A 243 13.11 8.10 1.49
CA HIS A 243 13.33 9.31 0.69
C HIS A 243 12.60 9.29 -0.66
N SER A 244 12.57 8.16 -1.37
CA SER A 244 11.81 8.05 -2.61
C SER A 244 10.31 8.20 -2.35
N TYR A 245 9.80 7.70 -1.22
CA TYR A 245 8.41 7.87 -0.82
C TYR A 245 8.10 9.35 -0.55
N GLU A 246 8.93 10.03 0.24
CA GLU A 246 8.81 11.48 0.51
C GLU A 246 8.87 12.32 -0.79
N GLU A 247 9.75 11.97 -1.72
CA GLU A 247 9.85 12.63 -3.02
C GLU A 247 8.56 12.48 -3.85
N ALA A 248 7.93 11.29 -3.84
CA ALA A 248 6.64 11.07 -4.49
C ALA A 248 5.51 11.88 -3.83
N LEU A 249 5.47 11.93 -2.50
CA LEU A 249 4.49 12.74 -1.78
C LEU A 249 4.66 14.24 -2.08
N ASN A 250 5.89 14.73 -2.08
CA ASN A 250 6.19 16.13 -2.42
C ASN A 250 5.79 16.45 -3.86
N ALA A 251 5.97 15.53 -4.80
CA ALA A 251 5.53 15.71 -6.18
C ALA A 251 4.00 15.85 -6.29
N LEU A 252 3.22 15.05 -5.54
CA LEU A 252 1.76 15.19 -5.48
C LEU A 252 1.34 16.53 -4.86
N ASP A 253 1.96 16.95 -3.76
CA ASP A 253 1.68 18.25 -3.12
C ASP A 253 2.01 19.43 -4.04
N VAL A 254 3.14 19.37 -4.75
CA VAL A 254 3.51 20.36 -5.76
C VAL A 254 2.49 20.39 -6.88
N ALA A 255 2.07 19.24 -7.40
CA ALA A 255 1.07 19.18 -8.47
C ALA A 255 -0.25 19.81 -8.04
N GLN A 256 -0.71 19.54 -6.82
CA GLN A 256 -1.91 20.17 -6.27
C GLN A 256 -1.76 21.70 -6.19
N ARG A 257 -0.64 22.21 -5.67
CA ARG A 257 -0.42 23.67 -5.49
C ARG A 257 -0.18 24.41 -6.81
N MET A 258 0.41 23.74 -7.78
CA MET A 258 0.74 24.32 -9.09
C MET A 258 -0.34 24.08 -10.14
N GLY A 259 -1.31 23.21 -9.87
CA GLY A 259 -2.40 22.87 -10.78
C GLY A 259 -1.96 21.94 -11.92
N PHE A 260 -0.99 21.07 -11.67
CA PHE A 260 -0.55 20.04 -12.62
C PHE A 260 -1.57 18.90 -12.65
N ASP A 261 -2.10 18.60 -13.84
CA ASP A 261 -3.17 17.62 -14.06
C ASP A 261 -2.69 16.35 -14.77
N GLU A 262 -1.38 16.23 -15.00
CA GLU A 262 -0.78 15.02 -15.56
C GLU A 262 -1.08 13.81 -14.65
N PRO A 263 -1.55 12.68 -15.20
CA PRO A 263 -1.91 11.52 -14.39
C PRO A 263 -0.70 10.84 -13.75
N LEU A 264 0.50 11.09 -14.30
CA LEU A 264 1.77 10.55 -13.81
C LEU A 264 2.82 11.65 -13.73
N LEU A 265 3.33 11.87 -12.53
CA LEU A 265 4.40 12.80 -12.20
C LEU A 265 5.69 12.02 -11.90
N ARG A 266 6.83 12.61 -12.22
CA ARG A 266 8.13 12.13 -11.74
C ARG A 266 8.77 13.18 -10.88
N ALA A 267 9.17 12.81 -9.67
CA ALA A 267 9.83 13.74 -8.75
C ALA A 267 11.13 14.33 -9.33
N ALA A 268 11.79 13.59 -10.24
CA ALA A 268 12.96 14.07 -10.99
C ALA A 268 12.69 15.32 -11.84
N ASP A 269 11.45 15.48 -12.33
CA ASP A 269 11.07 16.61 -13.19
C ASP A 269 10.66 17.84 -12.36
N LEU A 270 10.43 17.65 -11.06
CA LEU A 270 9.93 18.66 -10.13
C LEU A 270 10.96 19.11 -9.09
N LEU A 271 12.25 18.81 -9.29
CA LEU A 271 13.31 19.05 -8.30
C LEU A 271 13.54 20.53 -7.96
N VAL A 272 13.12 21.45 -8.82
CA VAL A 272 13.21 22.89 -8.53
C VAL A 272 12.34 23.29 -7.33
N PHE A 273 11.18 22.67 -7.14
CA PHE A 273 10.24 23.07 -6.07
C PHE A 273 10.76 22.73 -4.67
N PRO A 274 11.25 21.50 -4.38
CA PRO A 274 11.90 21.21 -3.11
C PRO A 274 13.15 22.06 -2.85
N VAL A 275 13.89 22.44 -3.89
CA VAL A 275 15.04 23.35 -3.75
C VAL A 275 14.58 24.73 -3.29
N LEU A 276 13.56 25.29 -3.92
CA LEU A 276 12.97 26.58 -3.54
C LEU A 276 12.35 26.54 -2.14
N ALA A 277 11.71 25.44 -1.77
CA ALA A 277 11.04 25.27 -0.48
C ALA A 277 12.00 24.92 0.67
N ARG A 278 13.28 24.66 0.40
CA ARG A 278 14.25 24.19 1.40
C ARG A 278 14.50 25.21 2.50
N ASP A 279 14.63 26.49 2.14
CA ASP A 279 14.67 27.59 3.09
C ASP A 279 13.31 28.30 3.11
N ARG A 280 12.41 27.75 3.94
CA ARG A 280 11.04 28.26 4.05
C ARG A 280 11.01 29.72 4.50
N GLN A 281 11.92 30.15 5.36
CA GLN A 281 11.94 31.52 5.85
C GLN A 281 12.39 32.48 4.74
N ALA A 282 13.46 32.15 4.01
CA ALA A 282 13.88 32.94 2.86
C ALA A 282 12.80 33.02 1.77
N LEU A 283 12.06 31.92 1.53
CA LEU A 283 10.94 31.91 0.60
C LEU A 283 9.80 32.83 1.07
N MET A 284 9.47 32.81 2.37
CA MET A 284 8.47 33.70 2.95
C MET A 284 8.87 35.16 2.83
N ASP A 285 10.14 35.49 3.11
CA ASP A 285 10.65 36.86 3.00
C ASP A 285 10.67 37.33 1.55
N LEU A 286 11.01 36.46 0.59
CA LEU A 286 10.88 36.75 -0.84
C LEU A 286 9.43 37.08 -1.22
N VAL A 287 8.47 36.24 -0.82
CA VAL A 287 7.04 36.48 -1.10
C VAL A 287 6.57 37.78 -0.46
N HIS A 288 6.91 38.01 0.82
CA HIS A 288 6.50 39.21 1.54
C HIS A 288 7.07 40.48 0.91
N ASN A 289 8.38 40.51 0.65
CA ASN A 289 9.05 41.70 0.12
C ASN A 289 8.65 42.01 -1.33
N THR A 290 8.39 41.00 -2.15
CA THR A 290 8.07 41.19 -3.57
C THR A 290 6.57 41.34 -3.84
N LEU A 291 5.72 40.59 -3.13
CA LEU A 291 4.28 40.51 -3.39
C LEU A 291 3.42 41.11 -2.27
N GLY A 292 3.96 41.33 -1.07
CA GLY A 292 3.27 41.94 0.05
C GLY A 292 2.53 43.25 -0.27
N PRO A 293 3.09 44.18 -1.08
CA PRO A 293 2.38 45.39 -1.49
C PRO A 293 1.03 45.13 -2.20
N LEU A 294 0.83 43.95 -2.79
CA LEU A 294 -0.43 43.57 -3.44
C LEU A 294 -1.57 43.30 -2.44
N GLU A 295 -1.29 43.07 -1.15
CA GLU A 295 -2.32 42.89 -0.12
C GLU A 295 -3.17 44.14 0.07
N GLY A 296 -2.54 45.32 -0.01
CA GLY A 296 -3.22 46.62 0.11
C GLY A 296 -3.96 47.06 -1.16
N ALA A 297 -3.83 46.30 -2.26
CA ALA A 297 -4.50 46.64 -3.51
C ALA A 297 -6.01 46.36 -3.44
N ARG A 298 -6.79 47.04 -4.29
CA ARG A 298 -8.24 46.80 -4.37
C ARG A 298 -8.52 45.33 -4.73
N GLY A 299 -9.25 44.65 -3.86
CA GLY A 299 -9.55 43.22 -4.01
C GLY A 299 -8.50 42.27 -3.43
N GLY A 300 -7.50 42.79 -2.72
CA GLY A 300 -6.40 42.03 -2.11
C GLY A 300 -5.41 41.48 -3.15
N ALA A 301 -4.49 40.63 -2.70
CA ALA A 301 -3.41 40.10 -3.55
C ALA A 301 -3.88 39.08 -4.61
N ARG A 302 -4.99 38.38 -4.37
CA ARG A 302 -5.43 37.23 -5.19
C ARG A 302 -5.62 37.55 -6.68
N PRO A 303 -6.35 38.59 -7.10
CA PRO A 303 -6.54 38.89 -8.54
C PRO A 303 -5.23 39.23 -9.26
N TRP A 304 -4.25 39.79 -8.53
CA TRP A 304 -2.93 40.12 -9.07
C TRP A 304 -2.07 38.88 -9.24
N LEU A 305 -2.13 37.94 -8.30
CA LEU A 305 -1.49 36.63 -8.44
C LEU A 305 -2.09 35.81 -9.58
N GLU A 306 -3.41 35.86 -9.78
CA GLU A 306 -4.06 35.22 -10.94
C GLU A 306 -3.55 35.83 -12.26
N THR A 307 -3.39 37.16 -12.29
CA THR A 307 -2.87 37.89 -13.46
C THR A 307 -1.42 37.52 -13.75
N LEU A 308 -0.54 37.57 -12.73
CA LEU A 308 0.88 37.21 -12.86
C LEU A 308 1.06 35.73 -13.19
N GLY A 309 0.29 34.85 -12.54
CA GLY A 309 0.27 33.42 -12.80
C GLY A 309 -0.06 33.12 -14.25
N ALA A 310 -1.20 33.63 -14.75
CA ALA A 310 -1.58 33.42 -16.16
C ALA A 310 -0.56 34.03 -17.14
N TYR A 311 0.08 35.15 -16.78
CA TYR A 311 1.14 35.75 -17.58
C TYR A 311 2.37 34.85 -17.67
N PHE A 312 2.89 34.38 -16.54
CA PHE A 312 4.07 33.51 -16.50
C PHE A 312 3.79 32.12 -17.09
N ASP A 313 2.64 31.51 -16.78
CA ASP A 313 2.21 30.20 -17.30
C ASP A 313 1.96 30.23 -18.83
N SER A 314 1.88 31.42 -19.44
CA SER A 314 1.76 31.60 -20.90
C SER A 314 3.09 31.94 -21.58
N GLY A 315 4.22 31.76 -20.89
CA GLY A 315 5.54 32.13 -21.41
C GLY A 315 5.72 33.64 -21.56
N CYS A 316 5.04 34.43 -20.72
CA CYS A 316 5.06 35.91 -20.77
C CYS A 316 4.45 36.49 -22.06
N VAL A 317 3.56 35.74 -22.73
CA VAL A 317 2.85 36.20 -23.93
C VAL A 317 1.52 36.83 -23.55
N SER A 318 1.47 38.16 -23.53
CA SER A 318 0.29 38.93 -23.09
C SER A 318 -1.01 38.53 -23.80
N ALA A 319 -0.96 38.23 -25.10
CA ALA A 319 -2.15 37.80 -25.84
C ALA A 319 -2.68 36.43 -25.37
N ALA A 320 -1.79 35.50 -25.00
CA ALA A 320 -2.17 34.19 -24.50
C ALA A 320 -2.71 34.27 -23.07
N ALA A 321 -2.06 35.03 -22.20
CA ALA A 321 -2.53 35.30 -20.84
C ALA A 321 -3.90 36.00 -20.82
N ALA A 322 -4.10 37.01 -21.68
CA ALA A 322 -5.37 37.73 -21.76
C ALA A 322 -6.52 36.78 -22.17
N ARG A 323 -6.28 35.89 -23.16
CA ARG A 323 -7.27 34.86 -23.54
C ARG A 323 -7.59 33.91 -22.38
N ARG A 324 -6.58 33.44 -21.63
CA ARG A 324 -6.78 32.55 -20.47
C ARG A 324 -7.62 33.21 -19.36
N LEU A 325 -7.49 34.52 -19.18
CA LEU A 325 -8.24 35.29 -18.19
C LEU A 325 -9.55 35.88 -18.73
N SER A 326 -9.91 35.60 -19.99
CA SER A 326 -11.06 36.22 -20.67
C SER A 326 -11.03 37.75 -20.66
N LEU A 327 -9.83 38.33 -20.82
CA LEU A 327 -9.57 39.77 -20.87
C LEU A 327 -9.15 40.23 -22.27
N SER A 328 -9.27 41.53 -22.55
CA SER A 328 -8.58 42.14 -23.68
C SER A 328 -7.08 42.26 -23.38
N VAL A 329 -6.24 42.25 -24.41
CA VAL A 329 -4.79 42.45 -24.25
C VAL A 329 -4.49 43.77 -23.53
N ARG A 330 -5.21 44.84 -23.87
CA ARG A 330 -5.08 46.16 -23.20
C ARG A 330 -5.39 46.08 -21.70
N ALA A 331 -6.44 45.35 -21.32
CA ALA A 331 -6.80 45.18 -19.92
C ALA A 331 -5.73 44.39 -19.15
N LEU A 332 -5.12 43.37 -19.78
CA LEU A 332 -4.00 42.64 -19.18
C LEU A 332 -2.77 43.55 -19.02
N THR A 333 -2.37 44.28 -20.07
CA THR A 333 -1.23 45.22 -19.99
C THR A 333 -1.44 46.23 -18.88
N TYR A 334 -2.63 46.83 -18.77
CA TYR A 334 -2.97 47.72 -17.67
C TYR A 334 -2.81 47.06 -16.29
N ARG A 335 -3.21 45.78 -16.14
CA ARG A 335 -3.02 45.06 -14.88
C ARG A 335 -1.54 44.82 -14.57
N LEU A 336 -0.72 44.49 -15.58
CA LEU A 336 0.74 44.30 -15.40
C LEU A 336 1.44 45.62 -15.03
N ASP A 337 1.09 46.72 -15.71
CA ASP A 337 1.57 48.07 -15.36
C ASP A 337 1.16 48.43 -13.93
N ARG A 338 -0.06 48.06 -13.52
CA ARG A 338 -0.51 48.30 -12.16
C ARG A 338 0.25 47.47 -11.13
N VAL A 339 0.62 46.22 -11.45
CA VAL A 339 1.52 45.44 -10.60
C VAL A 339 2.85 46.17 -10.44
N HIS A 340 3.45 46.64 -11.54
CA HIS A 340 4.70 47.39 -11.48
C HIS A 340 4.60 48.62 -10.57
N VAL A 341 3.53 49.41 -10.68
CA VAL A 341 3.30 50.58 -9.81
C VAL A 341 3.15 50.19 -8.33
N LEU A 342 2.57 49.03 -8.03
CA LEU A 342 2.32 48.58 -6.65
C LEU A 342 3.56 47.94 -6.02
N THR A 343 4.31 47.12 -6.76
CA THR A 343 5.43 46.34 -6.26
C THR A 343 6.79 46.98 -6.51
N GLY A 344 6.85 48.01 -7.36
CA GLY A 344 8.09 48.57 -7.89
C GLY A 344 8.86 47.63 -8.83
N THR A 345 8.29 46.47 -9.17
CA THR A 345 8.94 45.42 -9.97
C THR A 345 8.17 45.21 -11.26
N ASP A 346 8.80 45.45 -12.41
CA ASP A 346 8.20 45.29 -13.73
C ASP A 346 8.13 43.80 -14.13
N PRO A 347 6.93 43.20 -14.28
CA PRO A 347 6.79 41.81 -14.73
C PRO A 347 7.27 41.59 -16.17
N THR A 348 7.37 42.64 -16.98
CA THR A 348 7.77 42.59 -18.38
C THR A 348 9.28 42.79 -18.58
N ASP A 349 10.00 43.35 -17.61
CA ASP A 349 11.46 43.46 -17.64
C ASP A 349 12.13 42.11 -17.31
N PRO A 350 12.96 41.52 -18.19
CA PRO A 350 13.56 40.20 -17.95
C PRO A 350 14.38 40.09 -16.66
N THR A 351 15.08 41.16 -16.27
CA THR A 351 15.93 41.21 -15.07
C THR A 351 15.12 41.19 -13.78
N GLN A 352 14.03 41.95 -13.74
CA GLN A 352 13.14 42.05 -12.58
C GLN A 352 12.15 40.87 -12.50
N ARG A 353 11.72 40.37 -13.66
CA ARG A 353 10.73 39.29 -13.79
C ARG A 353 11.10 38.03 -13.04
N TYR A 354 12.37 37.62 -13.05
CA TYR A 354 12.79 36.36 -12.43
C TYR A 354 12.47 36.31 -10.92
N ALA A 355 12.75 37.40 -10.20
CA ALA A 355 12.44 37.52 -8.78
C ALA A 355 10.91 37.48 -8.55
N LEU A 356 10.15 38.22 -9.36
CA LEU A 356 8.69 38.26 -9.28
C LEU A 356 8.03 36.91 -9.59
N GLN A 357 8.51 36.21 -10.62
CA GLN A 357 8.03 34.87 -10.97
C GLN A 357 8.36 33.85 -9.88
N THR A 358 9.57 33.90 -9.32
CA THR A 358 9.95 33.05 -8.19
C THR A 358 9.09 33.33 -6.96
N ALA A 359 8.80 34.60 -6.67
CA ALA A 359 7.88 34.97 -5.60
C ALA A 359 6.45 34.44 -5.85
N VAL A 360 5.95 34.47 -7.09
CA VAL A 360 4.62 33.89 -7.42
C VAL A 360 4.60 32.38 -7.24
N ILE A 361 5.66 31.67 -7.63
CA ILE A 361 5.82 30.24 -7.35
C ILE A 361 5.86 30.00 -5.84
N GLY A 362 6.63 30.80 -5.11
CA GLY A 362 6.71 30.76 -3.65
C GLY A 362 5.36 30.99 -2.98
N ALA A 363 4.56 31.94 -3.48
CA ALA A 363 3.22 32.21 -2.98
C ALA A 363 2.31 30.98 -3.15
N ARG A 364 2.31 30.34 -4.32
CA ARG A 364 1.58 29.08 -4.57
C ARG A 364 2.05 27.96 -3.64
N LEU A 365 3.37 27.80 -3.50
CA LEU A 365 3.99 26.83 -2.58
C LEU A 365 3.70 27.12 -1.11
N LEU A 366 3.42 28.36 -0.72
CA LEU A 366 3.11 28.72 0.67
C LEU A 366 1.60 28.80 0.95
N ASP A 367 0.78 28.58 -0.08
CA ASP A 367 -0.68 28.80 -0.07
C ASP A 367 -1.06 30.25 0.32
N TRP A 368 -0.24 31.22 -0.07
CA TRP A 368 -0.50 32.64 0.15
C TRP A 368 -1.32 33.22 -1.03
N PRO A 369 -2.34 34.07 -0.78
CA PRO A 369 -2.69 34.73 0.49
C PRO A 369 -3.76 33.99 1.33
N ALA A 370 -4.13 32.76 0.98
CA ALA A 370 -5.13 32.02 1.76
C ALA A 370 -4.62 31.69 3.17
N ARG A 371 -3.31 31.42 3.29
CA ARG A 371 -2.60 31.26 4.54
C ARG A 371 -1.65 32.46 4.76
N PRO A 372 -1.81 33.22 5.85
CA PRO A 372 -0.94 34.37 6.11
C PRO A 372 0.50 33.92 6.40
N LEU A 373 1.46 34.75 5.97
CA LEU A 373 2.88 34.56 6.24
C LEU A 373 3.14 34.90 7.72
N ARG A 374 3.18 33.89 8.60
CA ARG A 374 3.58 34.11 10.00
C ARG A 374 5.10 34.15 10.10
N GLN A 375 5.68 35.34 10.16
CA GLN A 375 7.06 35.51 10.60
C GLN A 375 7.14 35.13 12.09
N VAL A 376 8.17 34.33 12.44
CA VAL A 376 8.47 33.93 13.83
C VAL A 376 9.13 35.09 14.56
#